data_AF-A0AAU6JY56-F1
#
_entry.id   AF-A0AAU6JY56-F1
#
_cell.length_a   1.000
_cell.length_b   1.000
_cell.length_c   1.000
_cell.angle_alpha   90.00
_cell.angle_beta   90.00
_cell.angle_gamma   90.00
#
_symmetry.space_group_name_H-M   'P 1'
#
loop_
_entity.id
_entity.type
_entity.pdbx_description
1 polymer ?
#
loop_
_entity_poly.entity_id
_entity_poly.type
_entity_poly.pdbx_seq_one_letter_code
_entity_poly.pdbx_strand_id
1 'polypeptide(L)'
;MPDNGQRGRTAVDAWLDGGAPERTGADLRAVDPLGFSTFTKLDLPADSAQKSTELLVSGARYGDAWAVGVQLELGGVLLGEIRTEVSSEPDRALASVLAWVEEYCESSGLAVTQAENLSDQFPAELRPFQIRARFLVVPRAGVS
;
A
#
# COMPACT_ATOMS: atom_id res chain seq x y z
N MET A 1 -50.70 27.66 -17.78
CA MET A 1 -50.03 27.00 -16.64
C MET A 1 -48.70 26.48 -17.13
N PRO A 2 -47.55 26.92 -16.60
CA PRO A 2 -46.28 26.26 -16.83
C PRO A 2 -46.13 25.11 -15.82
N ASP A 3 -45.85 23.90 -16.30
CA ASP A 3 -45.42 22.80 -15.45
C ASP A 3 -43.98 23.04 -14.99
N ASN A 4 -43.84 23.13 -13.67
CA ASN A 4 -42.59 23.32 -12.96
C ASN A 4 -41.76 22.03 -12.95
N GLY A 5 -40.50 22.16 -13.36
CA GLY A 5 -39.38 21.68 -12.57
C GLY A 5 -39.25 20.17 -12.38
N GLN A 6 -38.80 19.48 -13.42
CA GLN A 6 -38.03 18.24 -13.26
C GLN A 6 -36.99 18.15 -14.37
N ARG A 7 -36.00 19.03 -14.32
CA ARG A 7 -34.73 18.78 -15.01
C ARG A 7 -34.02 17.68 -14.23
N GLY A 8 -33.91 16.52 -14.86
CA GLY A 8 -33.22 15.36 -14.33
C GLY A 8 -31.85 15.75 -13.80
N ARG A 9 -31.59 15.36 -12.56
CA ARG A 9 -30.24 15.26 -12.03
C ARG A 9 -29.45 14.40 -13.00
N THR A 10 -28.58 15.02 -13.77
CA THR A 10 -27.69 14.31 -14.68
C THR A 10 -26.72 13.47 -13.85
N ALA A 11 -26.30 12.33 -14.39
CA ALA A 11 -25.33 11.41 -13.76
C ALA A 11 -24.01 12.08 -13.29
N VAL A 12 -23.76 13.30 -13.75
CA VAL A 12 -22.64 14.17 -13.37
C VAL A 12 -22.73 14.66 -11.92
N ASP A 13 -23.94 14.92 -11.38
CA ASP A 13 -24.11 15.38 -9.99
C ASP A 13 -23.81 14.27 -8.98
N ALA A 14 -24.13 13.02 -9.34
CA ALA A 14 -23.79 11.84 -8.52
C ALA A 14 -22.27 11.60 -8.42
N TRP A 15 -21.48 12.14 -9.36
CA TRP A 15 -20.02 12.05 -9.34
C TRP A 15 -19.38 13.09 -8.41
N LEU A 16 -20.07 14.21 -8.16
CA LEU A 16 -19.59 15.28 -7.28
C LEU A 16 -19.98 15.04 -5.80
N ASP A 17 -21.07 14.33 -5.55
CA ASP A 17 -21.52 13.91 -4.20
C ASP A 17 -20.95 12.54 -3.77
N GLY A 18 -20.16 11.90 -4.63
CA GLY A 18 -19.49 10.63 -4.33
C GLY A 18 -18.36 10.84 -3.32
N GLY A 19 -18.68 10.81 -2.03
CA GLY A 19 -17.70 10.63 -0.97
C GLY A 19 -16.72 9.53 -1.38
N ALA A 20 -15.42 9.79 -1.15
CA ALA A 20 -14.36 8.86 -1.52
C ALA A 20 -14.78 7.43 -1.15
N PRO A 21 -14.69 6.45 -2.08
CA PRO A 21 -15.15 5.09 -1.81
C PRO A 21 -14.54 4.63 -0.49
N GLU A 22 -15.39 4.11 0.40
CA GLU A 22 -14.98 3.55 1.68
C GLU A 22 -13.89 2.51 1.40
N ARG A 23 -12.63 2.81 1.77
CA ARG A 23 -11.47 2.00 1.40
C ARG A 23 -11.52 0.68 2.16
N THR A 24 -12.11 -0.34 1.54
CA THR A 24 -12.32 -1.65 2.12
C THR A 24 -11.09 -2.52 1.89
N GLY A 25 -10.03 -2.31 2.65
CA GLY A 25 -8.89 -3.24 2.74
C GLY A 25 -8.70 -3.63 4.20
N ALA A 26 -8.18 -4.84 4.47
CA ALA A 26 -7.80 -5.23 5.83
C ALA A 26 -6.87 -4.17 6.44
N ASP A 27 -7.11 -3.80 7.71
CA ASP A 27 -6.17 -2.97 8.45
C ASP A 27 -4.88 -3.75 8.66
N LEU A 28 -3.87 -3.44 7.84
CA LEU A 28 -2.60 -4.16 7.81
C LEU A 28 -1.86 -4.11 9.16
N ARG A 29 -2.14 -3.12 10.02
CA ARG A 29 -1.53 -3.03 11.36
C ARG A 29 -2.17 -3.95 12.38
N ALA A 30 -3.40 -4.39 12.12
CA ALA A 30 -4.10 -5.35 12.96
C ALA A 30 -3.75 -6.81 12.60
N VAL A 31 -2.99 -7.02 11.52
CA VAL A 31 -2.60 -8.33 11.01
C VAL A 31 -1.21 -8.69 11.53
N ASP A 32 -1.07 -9.90 12.08
CA ASP A 32 0.22 -10.42 12.54
C ASP A 32 1.16 -10.68 11.33
N PRO A 33 2.34 -10.02 11.27
CA PRO A 33 3.28 -10.20 10.17
C PRO A 33 3.89 -11.60 10.19
N LEU A 34 4.27 -12.09 9.01
CA LEU A 34 5.08 -13.29 8.86
C LEU A 34 6.53 -12.99 9.25
N GLY A 35 7.27 -14.03 9.63
CA GLY A 35 8.73 -13.97 9.62
C GLY A 35 9.23 -13.69 8.19
N PHE A 36 10.29 -12.89 8.06
CA PHE A 36 10.88 -12.58 6.75
C PHE A 36 12.40 -12.43 6.81
N SER A 37 13.02 -12.51 5.65
CA SER A 37 14.42 -12.15 5.41
C SER A 37 14.49 -11.02 4.40
N THR A 38 15.40 -10.07 4.61
CA THR A 38 15.65 -8.99 3.65
C THR A 38 16.52 -9.53 2.52
N PHE A 39 15.99 -9.53 1.30
CA PHE A 39 16.74 -9.90 0.10
C PHE A 39 17.57 -8.71 -0.41
N THR A 40 16.92 -7.55 -0.52
CA THR A 40 17.57 -6.27 -0.81
C THR A 40 17.13 -5.25 0.23
N LYS A 41 18.08 -4.56 0.86
CA LYS A 41 17.79 -3.53 1.86
C LYS A 41 16.94 -2.41 1.24
N LEU A 42 16.03 -1.86 2.04
CA LEU A 42 15.27 -0.69 1.63
C LEU A 42 16.21 0.51 1.57
N ASP A 43 16.21 1.19 0.43
CA ASP A 43 16.98 2.41 0.19
C ASP A 43 16.06 3.44 -0.47
N LEU A 44 15.59 4.41 0.34
CA LEU A 44 14.78 5.50 -0.18
C LEU A 44 15.69 6.62 -0.70
N PRO A 45 15.37 7.25 -1.85
CA PRO A 45 16.12 8.41 -2.34
C PRO A 45 16.21 9.51 -1.27
N ALA A 46 17.32 10.24 -1.24
CA ALA A 46 17.57 11.28 -0.24
C ALA A 46 16.44 12.35 -0.17
N ASP A 47 15.82 12.66 -1.30
CA ASP A 47 14.69 13.59 -1.37
C ASP A 47 13.45 13.09 -0.62
N SER A 48 13.28 11.78 -0.45
CA SER A 48 12.18 11.19 0.31
C SER A 48 12.26 11.48 1.81
N ALA A 49 13.43 11.86 2.32
CA ALA A 49 13.59 12.22 3.72
C ALA A 49 13.01 13.60 4.06
N GLN A 50 12.74 14.43 3.05
CA GLN A 50 12.33 15.83 3.24
C GLN A 50 10.87 16.10 2.87
N LYS A 51 10.18 15.12 2.28
CA LYS A 51 8.82 15.28 1.79
C LYS A 51 8.00 14.01 1.96
N SER A 52 6.68 14.18 1.95
CA SER A 52 5.76 13.05 1.87
C SER A 52 6.03 12.24 0.60
N THR A 53 6.26 10.94 0.75
CA THR A 53 6.60 10.01 -0.33
C THR A 53 5.59 8.87 -0.33
N GLU A 54 4.92 8.67 -1.47
CA GLU A 54 4.10 7.50 -1.70
C GLU A 54 5.00 6.32 -2.11
N LEU A 55 4.86 5.21 -1.40
CA LEU A 55 5.53 3.95 -1.73
C LEU A 55 4.48 2.98 -2.26
N LEU A 56 4.79 2.36 -3.39
CA LEU A 56 4.01 1.28 -3.94
C LEU A 56 4.66 -0.05 -3.59
N VAL A 57 3.83 -0.95 -3.11
CA VAL A 57 4.21 -2.29 -2.69
C VAL A 57 3.58 -3.27 -3.65
N SER A 58 4.39 -4.19 -4.16
CA SER A 58 3.90 -5.30 -4.96
C SER A 58 4.60 -6.58 -4.54
N GLY A 59 3.84 -7.65 -4.47
CA GLY A 59 4.40 -8.96 -4.19
C GLY A 59 3.75 -10.06 -4.99
N ALA A 60 4.51 -11.13 -5.17
CA ALA A 60 4.05 -12.35 -5.81
C ALA A 60 4.44 -13.54 -4.96
N ARG A 61 3.57 -14.56 -4.93
CA ARG A 61 3.84 -15.82 -4.26
C ARG A 61 4.62 -16.74 -5.21
N TYR A 62 5.78 -17.21 -4.76
CA TYR A 62 6.61 -18.18 -5.47
C TYR A 62 6.66 -19.48 -4.66
N GLY A 63 5.97 -20.50 -5.15
CA GLY A 63 5.63 -21.67 -4.33
C GLY A 63 4.70 -21.23 -3.20
N ASP A 64 5.18 -21.41 -1.97
CA ASP A 64 4.43 -21.05 -0.75
C ASP A 64 5.01 -19.84 -0.01
N ALA A 65 6.08 -19.21 -0.51
CA ALA A 65 6.66 -18.00 0.09
C ALA A 65 6.35 -16.76 -0.75
N TRP A 66 6.32 -15.59 -0.12
CA TRP A 66 6.09 -14.32 -0.80
C TRP A 66 7.39 -13.58 -1.07
N ALA A 67 7.50 -13.04 -2.28
CA ALA A 67 8.46 -12.03 -2.65
C ALA A 67 7.75 -10.69 -2.66
N VAL A 68 8.17 -9.73 -1.83
CA VAL A 68 7.47 -8.46 -1.69
C VAL A 68 8.46 -7.32 -1.79
N GLY A 69 8.23 -6.47 -2.79
CA GLY A 69 9.10 -5.35 -3.14
C GLY A 69 8.43 -3.99 -2.94
N VAL A 70 9.27 -2.98 -2.75
CA VAL A 70 8.88 -1.57 -2.61
C VAL A 70 9.45 -0.78 -3.79
N GLN A 71 8.65 0.11 -4.37
CA GLN A 71 9.01 0.96 -5.52
C GLN A 71 8.28 2.31 -5.43
N LEU A 72 8.77 3.35 -6.13
CA LEU A 72 8.08 4.64 -6.22
C LEU A 72 6.98 4.66 -7.28
N GLU A 73 7.11 3.83 -8.30
CA GLU A 73 6.18 3.73 -9.43
C GLU A 73 6.02 2.27 -9.85
N LEU A 74 4.84 1.89 -10.35
CA LEU A 74 4.57 0.51 -10.76
C LEU A 74 5.49 0.10 -11.91
N GLY A 75 6.28 -0.95 -11.69
CA GLY A 75 7.24 -1.44 -12.68
C GLY A 75 8.53 -0.61 -12.75
N GLY A 76 8.72 0.31 -11.81
CA GLY A 76 9.96 1.05 -11.64
C GLY A 76 11.06 0.24 -10.97
N VAL A 77 12.12 0.94 -10.56
CA VAL A 77 13.23 0.33 -9.83
C VAL A 77 12.77 -0.10 -8.43
N LEU A 78 13.09 -1.34 -8.05
CA LEU A 78 12.91 -1.82 -6.69
C LEU A 78 13.86 -1.07 -5.74
N LEU A 79 13.29 -0.43 -4.73
CA LEU A 79 14.01 0.23 -3.64
C LEU A 79 14.44 -0.77 -2.56
N GLY A 80 13.83 -1.96 -2.56
CA GLY A 80 14.16 -3.03 -1.63
C GLY A 80 13.14 -4.17 -1.74
N GLU A 81 13.48 -5.32 -1.16
CA GLU A 81 12.68 -6.53 -1.25
C GLU A 81 12.88 -7.44 -0.03
N ILE A 82 11.78 -8.01 0.44
CA ILE A 82 11.78 -9.08 1.45
C ILE A 82 11.27 -10.40 0.87
N ARG A 83 11.69 -11.50 1.50
CA ARG A 83 11.19 -12.85 1.29
C ARG A 83 10.60 -13.37 2.59
N THR A 84 9.31 -13.67 2.60
CA THR A 84 8.64 -14.18 3.80
C THR A 84 8.96 -15.65 4.04
N GLU A 85 8.68 -16.13 5.24
CA GLU A 85 8.47 -17.57 5.46
C GLU A 85 7.27 -18.08 4.65
N VAL A 86 7.12 -19.40 4.63
CA VAL A 86 6.07 -20.08 3.90
C VAL A 86 4.69 -19.76 4.49
N SER A 87 3.83 -19.15 3.70
CA SER A 87 2.42 -18.91 4.01
C SER A 87 1.62 -18.61 2.74
N SER A 88 0.37 -19.08 2.70
CA SER A 88 -0.58 -18.74 1.65
C SER A 88 -1.38 -17.45 1.95
N GLU A 89 -1.13 -16.77 3.07
CA GLU A 89 -1.95 -15.65 3.55
C GLU A 89 -1.45 -14.30 3.00
N PRO A 90 -2.16 -13.67 2.04
CA PRO A 90 -1.71 -12.44 1.38
C PRO A 90 -1.64 -11.24 2.32
N ASP A 91 -2.60 -11.10 3.23
CA ASP A 91 -2.65 -9.96 4.16
C ASP A 91 -1.48 -9.98 5.15
N ARG A 92 -1.06 -11.17 5.60
CA ARG A 92 0.12 -11.29 6.47
C ARG A 92 1.41 -10.99 5.72
N ALA A 93 1.51 -11.32 4.43
CA ALA A 93 2.64 -10.90 3.60
C ALA A 93 2.69 -9.36 3.45
N LEU A 94 1.54 -8.70 3.28
CA LEU A 94 1.45 -7.23 3.28
C LEU A 94 1.77 -6.60 4.65
N ALA A 95 1.35 -7.22 5.75
CA ALA A 95 1.71 -6.78 7.09
C ALA A 95 3.22 -6.90 7.34
N SER A 96 3.86 -7.93 6.78
CA SER A 96 5.32 -8.16 6.91
C SER A 96 6.13 -7.04 6.26
N VAL A 97 5.78 -6.65 5.03
CA VAL A 97 6.45 -5.53 4.36
C VAL A 97 6.10 -4.19 5.02
N LEU A 98 4.91 -4.02 5.58
CA LEU A 98 4.58 -2.84 6.38
C LEU A 98 5.49 -2.73 7.61
N ALA A 99 5.62 -3.80 8.39
CA ALA A 99 6.48 -3.84 9.57
C ALA A 99 7.94 -3.52 9.23
N TRP A 100 8.45 -4.10 8.14
CA TRP A 100 9.79 -3.83 7.64
C TRP A 100 10.01 -2.37 7.22
N VAL A 101 9.04 -1.77 6.51
CA VAL A 101 9.10 -0.35 6.11
C VAL A 101 8.99 0.56 7.33
N GLU A 102 8.15 0.22 8.32
CA GLU A 102 8.02 0.98 9.57
C GLU A 102 9.33 0.96 10.38
N GLU A 103 10.00 -0.20 10.48
CA GLU A 103 11.33 -0.32 11.10
C GLU A 103 12.38 0.56 10.40
N TYR A 104 12.44 0.49 9.07
CA TYR A 104 13.32 1.37 8.28
C TYR A 104 13.01 2.85 8.54
N CYS A 105 11.73 3.22 8.50
CA CYS A 105 11.29 4.60 8.71
C CYS A 105 11.69 5.10 10.09
N GLU A 106 11.50 4.30 11.14
CA GLU A 106 11.89 4.66 12.49
C GLU A 106 13.39 4.95 12.61
N SER A 107 14.23 4.10 12.02
CA SER A 107 15.69 4.31 12.00
C SER A 107 16.13 5.52 11.17
N SER A 108 15.28 5.98 10.24
CA SER A 108 15.57 7.05 9.27
C SER A 108 14.90 8.38 9.59
N GLY A 109 14.25 8.53 10.74
CA GLY A 109 13.52 9.75 11.10
C GLY A 109 12.22 9.98 10.31
N LEU A 110 11.66 8.91 9.73
CA LEU A 110 10.43 8.91 8.96
C LEU A 110 9.30 8.18 9.71
N ALA A 111 8.08 8.28 9.20
CA ALA A 111 6.94 7.52 9.69
C ALA A 111 6.02 7.11 8.54
N VAL A 112 5.48 5.89 8.62
CA VAL A 112 4.38 5.46 7.77
C VAL A 112 3.07 5.97 8.38
N THR A 113 2.39 6.91 7.72
CA THR A 113 1.14 7.50 8.22
C THR A 113 -0.10 6.81 7.67
N GLN A 114 -0.01 6.26 6.46
CA GLN A 114 -1.10 5.51 5.83
C GLN A 114 -0.55 4.21 5.26
N ALA A 115 -1.32 3.14 5.41
CA ALA A 115 -1.03 1.85 4.81
C ALA A 115 -2.33 1.27 4.25
N GLU A 116 -2.41 1.16 2.92
CA GLU A 116 -3.61 0.74 2.21
C GLU A 116 -3.37 -0.57 1.49
N ASN A 117 -4.17 -1.59 1.80
CA ASN A 117 -4.23 -2.80 1.01
C ASN A 117 -5.01 -2.53 -0.28
N LEU A 118 -4.37 -2.77 -1.42
CA LEU A 118 -4.92 -2.57 -2.76
C LEU A 118 -5.11 -3.90 -3.51
N SER A 119 -4.96 -5.04 -2.83
CA SER A 119 -5.00 -6.36 -3.46
C SER A 119 -6.36 -6.69 -4.06
N ASP A 120 -7.44 -6.07 -3.57
CA ASP A 120 -8.78 -6.19 -4.17
C ASP A 120 -8.89 -5.63 -5.60
N GLN A 121 -7.90 -4.82 -6.04
CA GLN A 121 -7.81 -4.37 -7.43
C GLN A 121 -7.42 -5.50 -8.39
N PHE A 122 -6.91 -6.62 -7.89
CA PHE A 122 -6.67 -7.80 -8.73
C PHE A 122 -7.96 -8.61 -8.93
N PRO A 123 -8.10 -9.29 -10.08
CA PRO A 123 -9.08 -10.35 -10.26
C PRO A 123 -9.00 -11.38 -9.13
N ALA A 124 -10.14 -11.94 -8.72
CA ALA A 124 -10.22 -12.85 -7.59
C ALA A 124 -9.29 -14.07 -7.74
N GLU A 125 -9.04 -14.53 -8.98
CA GLU A 125 -8.15 -15.66 -9.26
C GLU A 125 -6.68 -15.33 -8.98
N LEU A 126 -6.29 -14.05 -9.00
CA LEU A 126 -4.91 -13.61 -8.79
C LEU A 126 -4.61 -13.20 -7.35
N ARG A 127 -5.61 -12.82 -6.55
CA ARG A 127 -5.43 -12.38 -5.15
C ARG A 127 -4.70 -13.38 -4.24
N PRO A 128 -4.82 -14.71 -4.43
CA PRO A 128 -4.02 -15.68 -3.65
C PRO A 128 -2.54 -15.71 -4.00
N PHE A 129 -2.14 -15.08 -5.11
CA PHE A 129 -0.79 -15.16 -5.69
C PHE A 129 -0.13 -13.80 -5.90
N GLN A 130 -0.90 -12.71 -5.89
CA GLN A 130 -0.42 -11.36 -6.09
C GLN A 130 -1.02 -10.44 -5.03
N ILE A 131 -0.17 -9.58 -4.48
CA ILE A 131 -0.54 -8.57 -3.50
C ILE A 131 -0.10 -7.20 -3.96
N ARG A 132 -0.87 -6.18 -3.58
CA ARG A 132 -0.53 -4.78 -3.80
C ARG A 132 -0.93 -3.96 -2.59
N ALA A 133 -0.08 -3.01 -2.23
CA ALA A 133 -0.41 -2.01 -1.23
C ALA A 133 0.19 -0.66 -1.60
N ARG A 134 -0.26 0.37 -0.89
CA ARG A 134 0.28 1.72 -0.96
C ARG A 134 0.54 2.24 0.45
N PHE A 135 1.75 2.72 0.68
CA PHE A 135 2.14 3.32 1.96
C PHE A 135 2.48 4.80 1.77
N LEU A 136 2.06 5.65 2.71
CA LEU A 136 2.46 7.05 2.74
C LEU A 136 3.52 7.26 3.83
N VAL A 137 4.73 7.58 3.41
CA VAL A 137 5.85 7.90 4.29
C VAL A 137 5.99 9.42 4.40
N VAL A 138 6.20 9.92 5.62
CA VAL A 138 6.44 11.34 5.87
C VAL A 138 7.62 11.53 6.82
N PRO A 139 8.31 12.68 6.77
CA PRO A 139 9.28 13.04 7.80
C PRO A 139 8.60 13.14 9.17
N ARG A 140 9.22 12.62 10.24
CA ARG A 140 8.73 12.86 11.60
C ARG A 140 8.93 14.34 11.95
N ALA A 141 7.88 14.99 12.45
CA ALA A 141 8.01 16.36 12.94
C ALA A 141 9.03 16.40 14.09
N GLY A 142 10.09 17.20 13.94
CA GLY A 142 11.14 17.38 14.97
C GLY A 142 12.52 16.84 14.62
N VAL A 143 12.76 16.36 13.39
CA VAL A 143 14.11 16.06 12.89
C VAL A 143 14.46 17.08 11.81
N SER A 144 15.17 18.14 12.20
CA SER A 144 15.79 19.14 11.34
C SER A 144 17.21 19.38 11.83
#